data_AF-A0A3S8ZYF4-F1
#
_entry.id   AF-A0A3S8ZYF4-F1
#
_cell.length_a   1.000
_cell.length_b   1.000
_cell.length_c   1.000
_cell.angle_alpha   90.00
_cell.angle_beta   90.00
_cell.angle_gamma   90.00
#
_symmetry.space_group_name_H-M   'P 1'
#
loop_
_entity.id
_entity.type
_entity.pdbx_description
1 polymer ?
#
loop_
_entity_poly.entity_id
_entity_poly.type
_entity_poly.pdbx_seq_one_letter_code
_entity_poly.pdbx_strand_id
1 'polypeptide(L)'
;MIKLLQQILDETQLLSKPIHSSDHERYLQLVELRESLTSKLVSDIVLSQEEKLLVREILKYDSVIMHRMQRLKDEAEEGINRIHSFKRQKSGYEANYGGAEGIMFDRRN
;
A
#
# COMPACT_ATOMS: atom_id res chain seq x y z
N MET A 1 -17.23 19.99 12.31
CA MET A 1 -15.95 19.25 12.22
C MET A 1 -16.07 17.87 12.86
N ILE A 2 -16.78 17.76 13.98
CA ILE A 2 -17.12 16.48 14.63
C ILE A 2 -17.53 15.31 13.71
N LYS A 3 -18.37 15.54 12.68
CA LYS A 3 -18.74 14.49 11.71
C LYS A 3 -17.55 13.91 10.96
N LEU A 4 -16.59 14.75 10.58
CA LEU A 4 -15.36 14.33 9.90
C LEU A 4 -14.47 13.52 10.84
N LEU A 5 -14.34 13.94 12.10
CA LEU A 5 -13.58 13.19 13.11
C LEU A 5 -14.21 11.82 13.38
N GLN A 6 -15.54 11.74 13.43
CA GLN A 6 -16.23 10.45 13.58
C GLN A 6 -15.99 9.55 12.37
N GLN A 7 -16.08 10.08 11.15
CA GLN A 7 -15.77 9.32 9.93
C GLN A 7 -14.33 8.80 9.92
N ILE A 8 -13.36 9.63 10.31
CA ILE A 8 -11.96 9.22 10.42
C ILE A 8 -11.81 8.12 11.48
N LEU A 9 -12.49 8.26 12.63
CA LEU A 9 -12.43 7.27 13.69
C LEU A 9 -13.02 5.93 13.25
N ASP A 10 -14.20 5.93 12.62
CA ASP A 10 -14.86 4.72 12.12
C ASP A 10 -13.99 4.00 11.08
N GLU A 11 -13.42 4.77 10.14
CA GLU A 11 -12.55 4.25 9.10
C GLU A 11 -11.23 3.70 9.69
N THR A 12 -10.64 4.43 10.62
CA THR A 12 -9.43 4.01 11.35
C THR A 12 -9.66 2.72 12.12
N GLN A 13 -10.79 2.61 12.83
CA GLN A 13 -11.15 1.40 13.58
C GLN A 13 -11.37 0.22 12.66
N LEU A 14 -12.03 0.42 11.52
CA LEU A 14 -12.26 -0.65 10.56
C LEU A 14 -10.94 -1.13 9.94
N LEU A 15 -10.07 -0.21 9.54
CA LEU A 15 -8.74 -0.51 9.00
C LEU A 15 -7.74 -1.00 10.06
N SER A 16 -8.08 -0.94 11.35
CA SER A 16 -7.29 -1.55 12.43
C SER A 16 -7.58 -3.05 12.64
N LYS A 17 -8.63 -3.60 12.04
CA LYS A 17 -9.00 -5.03 12.12
C LYS A 17 -8.36 -5.86 11.00
N PRO A 18 -8.03 -7.15 11.20
CA PRO A 18 -7.30 -7.96 10.21
C PRO A 18 -7.84 -7.80 8.78
N ILE A 19 -6.92 -7.58 7.84
CA ILE A 19 -7.17 -7.06 6.49
C ILE A 19 -7.69 -8.13 5.53
N HIS A 20 -8.56 -7.74 4.61
CA HIS A 20 -8.83 -8.45 3.36
C HIS A 20 -8.04 -7.79 2.20
N SER A 21 -7.63 -8.57 1.20
CA SER A 21 -6.74 -8.12 0.11
C SER A 21 -7.29 -6.96 -0.76
N SER A 22 -8.53 -6.52 -0.54
CA SER A 22 -9.21 -5.45 -1.27
C SER A 22 -9.18 -4.07 -0.59
N ASP A 23 -8.53 -3.91 0.57
CA ASP A 23 -8.70 -2.72 1.41
C ASP A 23 -7.87 -1.48 1.00
N HIS A 24 -7.15 -1.52 -0.14
CA HIS A 24 -6.25 -0.43 -0.53
C HIS A 24 -6.96 0.92 -0.77
N GLU A 25 -8.11 0.92 -1.44
CA GLU A 25 -8.90 2.14 -1.69
C GLU A 25 -9.33 2.80 -0.38
N ARG A 26 -9.57 1.99 0.64
CA ARG A 26 -10.02 2.46 1.96
C ARG A 26 -8.89 3.14 2.72
N TYR A 27 -7.65 2.64 2.59
CA TYR A 27 -6.47 3.37 3.09
C TYR A 27 -6.27 4.71 2.38
N LEU A 28 -6.48 4.79 1.06
CA LEU A 28 -6.44 6.06 0.33
C LEU A 28 -7.52 7.03 0.83
N GLN A 29 -8.75 6.54 0.99
CA GLN A 29 -9.84 7.33 1.55
C GLN A 29 -9.53 7.84 2.96
N LEU A 30 -8.91 7.02 3.82
CA LEU A 30 -8.49 7.45 5.16
C LEU A 30 -7.46 8.59 5.09
N VAL A 31 -6.51 8.52 4.15
CA VAL A 31 -5.51 9.58 3.93
C VAL A 31 -6.19 10.88 3.51
N GLU A 32 -7.12 10.83 2.55
CA GLU A 32 -7.88 12.01 2.09
C GLU A 32 -8.71 12.65 3.22
N LEU A 33 -9.37 11.83 4.04
CA LEU A 33 -10.14 12.31 5.20
C LEU A 33 -9.23 13.02 6.21
N ARG A 34 -8.05 12.46 6.50
CA ARG A 34 -7.06 13.06 7.41
C ARG A 34 -6.47 14.34 6.83
N GLU A 35 -6.21 14.40 5.53
CA GLU A 35 -5.76 15.63 4.86
C GLU A 35 -6.82 16.73 4.98
N SER A 36 -8.10 16.42 4.75
CA SER A 36 -9.21 17.35 4.93
C SER A 36 -9.31 17.88 6.37
N LEU A 37 -9.04 17.02 7.37
CA LEU A 37 -8.99 17.43 8.77
C LEU A 37 -7.82 18.38 9.02
N THR A 38 -6.61 18.02 8.60
CA THR A 38 -5.42 18.86 8.80
C THR A 38 -5.56 20.22 8.13
N SER A 39 -6.12 20.26 6.92
CA SER A 39 -6.42 21.51 6.19
C SER A 39 -7.38 22.42 6.96
N LYS A 40 -8.36 21.84 7.67
CA LYS A 40 -9.28 22.60 8.52
C LYS A 40 -8.62 23.09 9.81
N LEU A 41 -7.68 22.32 10.38
CA LEU A 41 -6.99 22.67 11.61
C LEU A 41 -5.98 23.82 11.43
N VAL A 42 -5.41 23.98 10.23
CA VAL A 42 -4.47 25.08 9.91
C VAL A 42 -5.12 26.46 10.03
N SER A 43 -6.45 26.55 9.93
CA SER A 43 -7.20 27.82 10.00
C SER A 43 -7.46 28.34 11.43
N ASP A 44 -6.56 28.10 12.37
CA ASP A 44 -6.60 28.60 13.77
C ASP A 44 -7.88 28.23 14.55
N ILE A 45 -8.41 27.03 14.30
CA ILE A 45 -9.66 26.57 14.92
C ILE A 45 -9.42 26.04 16.34
N VAL A 46 -10.17 26.57 17.30
CA VAL A 46 -10.22 26.01 18.66
C VAL A 46 -11.11 24.77 18.67
N LEU A 47 -10.51 23.61 18.94
CA LEU A 47 -11.23 22.36 19.10
C LEU A 47 -12.04 22.35 20.41
N SER A 48 -13.29 21.90 20.31
CA SER A 48 -14.10 21.55 21.48
C SER A 48 -13.49 20.37 22.25
N GLN A 49 -13.91 20.16 23.50
CA GLN A 49 -13.42 19.02 24.29
C GLN A 49 -13.79 17.67 23.66
N GLU A 50 -14.98 17.57 23.08
CA GLU A 50 -15.42 16.36 22.39
C GLU A 50 -14.54 16.05 21.18
N GLU A 51 -14.20 17.07 20.38
CA GLU A 51 -13.32 16.91 19.22
C GLU A 51 -11.90 16.53 19.65
N LYS A 52 -11.39 17.08 20.76
CA LYS A 52 -10.09 16.67 21.33
C LYS A 52 -10.09 15.21 21.78
N LEU A 53 -11.20 14.73 22.34
CA LEU A 53 -11.34 13.32 22.71
C LEU A 53 -11.32 12.43 21.47
N LEU A 54 -12.05 12.78 20.42
CA LEU A 54 -12.05 12.03 19.16
C LEU A 54 -10.66 11.98 18.52
N VAL A 55 -9.93 13.11 18.48
CA VAL A 55 -8.54 13.14 17.99
C VAL A 55 -7.65 12.19 18.80
N ARG A 56 -7.76 12.21 20.13
CA ARG A 56 -6.99 11.28 20.99
C ARG A 56 -7.34 9.83 20.73
N GLU A 57 -8.61 9.50 20.51
CA GLU A 57 -9.02 8.14 20.17
C GLU A 57 -8.47 7.70 18.81
N ILE A 58 -8.49 8.56 17.79
CA ILE A 58 -7.90 8.28 16.47
C ILE A 58 -6.40 7.97 16.61
N LEU A 59 -5.66 8.80 17.36
CA LEU A 59 -4.20 8.66 17.52
C LEU A 59 -3.78 7.33 18.17
N LYS A 60 -4.64 6.66 18.94
CA LYS A 60 -4.33 5.35 19.53
C LYS A 60 -4.08 4.26 18.47
N TYR A 61 -4.62 4.43 17.27
CA TYR A 61 -4.52 3.45 16.19
C TYR A 61 -3.42 3.76 15.18
N ASP A 62 -2.77 4.93 15.27
CA ASP A 62 -1.81 5.38 14.25
C ASP A 62 -0.66 4.41 14.04
N SER A 63 -0.10 3.85 15.12
CA SER A 63 0.96 2.86 15.01
C SER A 63 0.48 1.61 14.26
N VAL A 64 -0.73 1.12 14.55
CA VAL A 64 -1.31 -0.07 13.90
C VAL A 64 -1.53 0.17 12.41
N ILE A 65 -2.10 1.32 12.05
CA ILE A 65 -2.34 1.71 10.65
C ILE A 65 -1.01 1.84 9.90
N MET A 66 0.00 2.49 10.49
CA MET A 66 1.32 2.65 9.87
C MET A 66 2.02 1.32 9.62
N HIS A 67 2.02 0.41 10.60
CA HIS A 67 2.61 -0.91 10.43
C HIS A 67 1.94 -1.70 9.29
N ARG A 68 0.63 -1.54 9.12
CA ARG A 68 -0.12 -2.22 8.07
C ARG A 68 0.15 -1.65 6.69
N MET A 69 0.17 -0.33 6.56
CA MET A 69 0.55 0.32 5.31
C MET A 69 2.00 -0.04 4.92
N GLN A 70 2.91 -0.10 5.89
CA GLN A 70 4.28 -0.55 5.65
C GLN A 70 4.31 -2.00 5.16
N ARG A 71 3.58 -2.90 5.82
CA ARG A 71 3.49 -4.31 5.39
C ARG A 71 2.93 -4.45 3.97
N LEU A 72 1.88 -3.70 3.61
CA LEU A 72 1.33 -3.71 2.25
C LEU A 72 2.35 -3.22 1.21
N LYS A 73 3.14 -2.20 1.56
CA LYS A 73 4.24 -1.72 0.72
C LYS A 73 5.30 -2.80 0.54
N ASP A 74 5.70 -3.47 1.61
CA ASP A 74 6.72 -4.53 1.57
C ASP A 74 6.24 -5.72 0.71
N GLU A 75 4.99 -6.15 0.88
CA GLU A 75 4.37 -7.22 0.08
C GLU A 75 4.34 -6.87 -1.42
N ALA A 76 4.06 -5.60 -1.76
CA ALA A 76 4.09 -5.12 -3.14
C ALA A 76 5.52 -5.08 -3.72
N GLU A 77 6.50 -4.62 -2.94
CA GLU A 77 7.92 -4.60 -3.33
C GLU A 77 8.45 -6.01 -3.59
N GLU A 78 8.14 -6.97 -2.72
CA GLU A 78 8.45 -8.38 -2.93
C GLU A 78 7.79 -8.97 -4.19
N GLY A 79 6.53 -8.60 -4.46
CA GLY A 79 5.83 -8.98 -5.69
C GLY A 79 6.55 -8.50 -6.94
N ILE A 80 6.93 -7.22 -6.97
CA ILE A 80 7.68 -6.60 -8.07
C ILE A 80 9.04 -7.27 -8.26
N ASN A 81 9.79 -7.47 -7.17
CA ASN A 81 11.10 -8.13 -7.20
C ASN A 81 11.01 -9.55 -7.75
N ARG A 82 9.98 -10.31 -7.37
CA ARG A 82 9.70 -11.64 -7.96
C ARG A 82 9.49 -11.53 -9.47
N ILE A 83 8.63 -10.63 -9.94
CA ILE A 83 8.38 -10.42 -11.38
C ILE A 83 9.68 -10.10 -12.13
N HIS A 84 10.53 -9.21 -11.60
CA HIS A 84 11.82 -8.90 -12.22
C HIS A 84 12.77 -10.10 -12.24
N SER A 85 12.81 -10.90 -11.18
CA SER A 85 13.62 -12.12 -11.13
C SER A 85 13.17 -13.14 -12.19
N PHE A 86 11.86 -13.36 -12.34
CA PHE A 86 11.31 -14.24 -13.37
C PHE A 86 11.63 -13.74 -14.78
N LYS A 87 11.49 -12.44 -15.04
CA LYS A 87 11.85 -11.84 -16.34
C LYS A 87 13.32 -12.04 -16.67
N ARG A 88 14.24 -11.82 -15.71
CA ARG A 88 15.68 -12.04 -15.92
C ARG A 88 16.01 -13.50 -16.20
N GLN A 89 15.42 -14.44 -15.46
CA GLN A 89 15.60 -15.86 -15.72
C GLN A 89 15.11 -16.22 -17.13
N LYS A 90 13.89 -15.78 -17.50
CA LYS A 90 13.34 -16.02 -18.83
C LYS A 90 14.25 -15.49 -19.94
N SER A 91 14.74 -14.25 -19.83
CA SER A 91 15.67 -13.67 -20.81
C SER A 91 17.02 -14.41 -20.88
N GLY A 92 17.55 -14.91 -19.76
CA GLY A 92 18.77 -15.72 -19.75
C GLY A 92 18.61 -17.08 -20.43
N TYR A 93 17.46 -17.74 -20.24
CA TYR A 93 17.12 -18.97 -20.97
C TYR A 93 16.89 -18.68 -22.46
N GLU A 94 16.14 -17.64 -22.82
CA GLU A 94 15.87 -17.27 -24.22
C GLU A 94 17.15 -16.83 -24.97
N ALA A 95 18.08 -16.14 -24.32
CA ALA A 95 19.37 -15.77 -24.91
C ALA A 95 20.27 -17.00 -25.17
N ASN A 96 20.22 -18.02 -24.31
CA ASN A 96 20.96 -19.27 -24.51
C ASN A 96 20.33 -20.17 -25.59
N TYR A 97 19.03 -20.06 -25.85
CA TYR A 97 18.36 -20.81 -26.93
C TYR A 97 18.32 -20.06 -28.26
N GLY A 98 18.41 -18.72 -28.25
CA GLY A 98 18.40 -17.86 -29.46
C GLY A 98 19.77 -17.60 -30.09
N GLY A 99 20.86 -18.04 -29.45
CA GLY A 99 22.24 -17.92 -29.96
C GLY A 99 22.81 -19.19 -30.60
N ALA A 100 21.99 -20.23 -30.82
CA ALA A 100 22.39 -21.44 -31.54
C ALA A 100 22.05 -21.35 -33.05
N GLU A 101 22.37 -20.23 -33.69
CA GLU A 101 22.67 -20.25 -35.12
C GLU A 101 24.07 -20.86 -35.30
N GLY A 102 24.16 -22.20 -35.21
CA GLY A 102 25.45 -22.86 -35.25
C GLY A 102 25.43 -24.39 -35.21
N ILE A 103 25.21 -24.98 -36.38
CA ILE A 103 25.84 -26.24 -36.84
C ILE A 103 25.27 -27.56 -36.26
N MET A 104 24.40 -28.21 -37.05
CA MET A 104 24.63 -29.60 -37.49
C MET A 104 24.02 -29.77 -38.89
N PHE A 105 24.85 -29.56 -39.92
CA PHE A 105 24.56 -30.10 -41.24
C PHE A 105 24.71 -31.62 -41.16
N ASP A 106 23.61 -32.35 -41.31
CA ASP A 106 23.67 -33.77 -41.64
C ASP A 106 24.17 -33.90 -43.09
N ARG A 107 25.45 -34.24 -43.22
CA ARG A 107 25.96 -34.89 -44.42
C ARG A 107 26.27 -36.33 -44.04
N ARG A 108 25.41 -37.26 -44.45
CA ARG A 108 25.83 -38.64 -44.69
C ARG A 108 25.10 -39.24 -45.88
N ASN A 109 25.91 -39.99 -46.63
CA ASN A 109 25.69 -40.59 -47.94
C ASN A 109 24.51 -41.55 -48.00
#